data_AF-A0A6S7J8S6-F1
#
_entry.id   AF-A0A6S7J8S6-F1
#
_cell.length_a   1.000
_cell.length_b   1.000
_cell.length_c   1.000
_cell.angle_alpha   90.00
_cell.angle_beta   90.00
_cell.angle_gamma   90.00
#
_symmetry.space_group_name_H-M   'P 1'
#
loop_
_entity.id
_entity.type
_entity.pdbx_description
1 polymer ?
#
loop_
_entity_poly.entity_id
_entity_poly.type
_entity_poly.pdbx_seq_one_letter_code
_entity_poly.pdbx_strand_id
1 'polypeptide(L)' 'GCDFKMYIAKVLVGESTIGKDGMKAPPSRNDRNNPGLQFDSLVDKINDPSIFVIFQDNQHYPEYLVSFKQRK' A
#
# COMPACT_ATOMS: atom_id res chain seq x y z
N GLY A 1 17.80 12.72 22.17
CA GLY A 1 18.08 11.75 21.10
C GLY A 1 16.84 11.71 20.25
N CYS A 2 16.96 11.97 18.95
CA CYS A 2 15.82 11.79 18.07
C CYS A 2 15.69 10.28 17.81
N ASP A 3 14.70 9.66 18.45
CA ASP A 3 14.39 8.26 18.23
C ASP A 3 13.46 8.17 17.00
N PHE A 4 13.86 7.42 15.97
CA PHE A 4 13.02 7.19 14.80
C PHE A 4 12.05 6.05 15.10
N LYS A 5 10.79 6.18 14.68
CA LYS A 5 9.77 5.13 14.87
C LYS A 5 9.26 4.65 13.52
N MET A 6 9.08 3.34 13.38
CA MET A 6 8.54 2.71 12.19
C MET A 6 7.54 1.63 12.57
N TYR A 7 6.40 1.58 11.89
CA TYR A 7 5.50 0.44 12.01
C TYR A 7 5.93 -0.69 11.08
N ILE A 8 5.88 -1.92 11.59
CA ILE A 8 5.83 -3.12 10.77
C ILE A 8 4.37 -3.55 10.79
N ALA A 9 3.73 -3.57 9.62
CA ALA A 9 2.33 -3.89 9.47
C ALA A 9 2.14 -5.09 8.54
N LYS A 10 1.14 -5.91 8.83
CA LYS A 10 0.58 -6.87 7.86
C LYS A 10 -0.44 -6.13 7.03
N VAL A 11 -0.31 -6.21 5.70
CA VAL A 11 -1.15 -5.47 4.76
C VAL A 11 -1.72 -6.43 3.72
N LEU A 12 -3.02 -6.38 3.51
CA LEU A 12 -3.72 -7.12 2.46
C LEU A 12 -3.65 -6.31 1.16
N VAL A 13 -2.63 -6.57 0.34
CA VAL A 13 -2.38 -5.80 -0.90
C VAL A 13 -3.30 -6.18 -2.08
N GLY A 14 -3.87 -7.38 -2.06
CA GLY A 14 -4.78 -7.87 -3.11
C GLY A 14 -4.17 -7.79 -4.51
N GLU A 15 -5.00 -7.45 -5.50
CA GLU A 15 -4.55 -7.19 -6.86
C GLU A 15 -4.11 -5.75 -7.05
N SER A 16 -2.88 -5.57 -7.55
CA SER A 16 -2.25 -4.26 -7.70
C SER A 16 -2.18 -3.81 -9.16
N THR A 17 -2.10 -2.49 -9.36
CA THR A 17 -1.77 -1.89 -10.66
C THR A 17 -0.89 -0.65 -10.49
N ILE A 18 -0.43 -0.06 -11.59
CA ILE A 18 0.49 1.07 -11.54
C ILE A 18 -0.20 2.33 -10.98
N GLY A 19 0.40 2.94 -9.97
CA GLY A 19 -0.06 4.20 -9.41
C GLY A 19 0.41 5.41 -10.19
N LYS A 20 -0.32 6.52 -10.06
CA LYS A 20 0.09 7.84 -10.55
C LYS A 20 -0.32 8.90 -9.53
N ASP A 21 0.39 10.03 -9.56
CA ASP A 21 0.06 11.19 -8.73
C ASP A 21 -1.39 11.66 -8.94
N GLY A 22 -2.02 12.11 -7.87
CA GLY A 22 -3.40 12.62 -7.88
C GLY A 22 -4.51 11.57 -7.91
N MET A 23 -4.21 10.27 -7.94
CA MET A 23 -5.23 9.21 -7.85
C MET A 23 -5.89 9.19 -6.47
N LYS A 24 -7.22 9.26 -6.44
CA LYS A 24 -8.04 9.20 -5.21
C LYS A 24 -8.58 7.81 -4.88
N ALA A 25 -8.54 6.91 -5.86
CA ALA A 25 -8.95 5.52 -5.75
C ALA A 25 -8.18 4.70 -6.81
N PRO A 26 -8.05 3.38 -6.64
CA PRO A 26 -7.53 2.51 -7.68
C PRO A 26 -8.43 2.55 -8.93
N PRO A 27 -7.87 2.38 -10.14
CA PRO A 27 -8.69 2.32 -11.34
C PRO A 27 -9.55 1.05 -11.37
N SER A 28 -10.60 1.05 -12.19
CA SER A 28 -11.38 -0.16 -12.45
C SER A 28 -10.54 -1.23 -13.14
N ARG A 29 -10.76 -2.48 -12.75
CA ARG A 29 -10.32 -3.66 -13.47
C ARG A 29 -11.13 -3.74 -14.76
N ASN A 30 -10.45 -4.07 -15.86
CA ASN A 30 -11.10 -4.27 -17.16
C ASN A 30 -11.82 -5.63 -17.21
N ASP A 31 -12.79 -5.82 -16.31
CA ASP A 31 -13.62 -7.02 -16.22
C ASP A 31 -15.00 -6.73 -16.82
N ARG A 32 -15.32 -7.43 -17.92
CA ARG A 32 -16.61 -7.29 -18.63
C ARG A 32 -17.79 -7.80 -17.80
N ASN A 33 -17.56 -8.74 -16.89
CA ASN A 33 -18.60 -9.30 -16.03
C ASN A 33 -18.80 -8.48 -14.75
N ASN A 34 -17.82 -7.65 -14.38
CA ASN A 34 -17.92 -6.75 -13.23
C ASN A 34 -17.27 -5.37 -13.52
N PRO A 35 -17.96 -4.48 -14.25
CA PRO A 35 -17.41 -3.19 -14.70
C PRO A 35 -17.02 -2.22 -13.58
N GLY A 36 -17.52 -2.46 -12.36
CA GLY A 36 -17.24 -1.64 -11.18
C GLY A 36 -16.12 -2.16 -10.30
N LEU A 37 -15.57 -3.35 -10.60
CA LEU A 37 -14.50 -3.93 -9.79
C LEU A 37 -13.25 -3.07 -9.90
N GLN A 38 -12.67 -2.67 -8.78
CA GLN A 38 -11.42 -1.90 -8.73
C GLN A 38 -10.24 -2.82 -8.39
N PHE A 39 -9.02 -2.36 -8.66
CA PHE A 39 -7.83 -2.95 -8.04
C PHE A 39 -7.84 -2.68 -6.52
N ASP A 40 -7.14 -3.51 -5.76
CA ASP A 40 -7.10 -3.40 -4.30
C ASP A 40 -6.00 -2.43 -3.83
N SER A 41 -4.93 -2.28 -4.62
CA SER A 41 -3.80 -1.42 -4.30
C SER A 41 -3.12 -0.85 -5.54
N LEU A 42 -2.26 0.16 -5.34
CA LEU A 42 -1.37 0.68 -6.37
C LEU A 42 0.10 0.40 -6.03
N VAL A 43 0.93 0.26 -7.05
CA VAL A 43 2.38 0.04 -6.92
C VAL A 43 3.20 1.03 -7.75
N ASP A 44 4.47 1.20 -7.40
CA ASP A 44 5.45 1.98 -8.17
C ASP A 44 5.90 1.28 -9.46
N LYS A 45 5.97 -0.05 -9.45
CA LYS A 45 6.35 -0.90 -10.59
C LYS A 45 5.58 -2.20 -10.56
N ILE A 46 5.16 -2.70 -11.73
CA ILE A 46 4.38 -3.94 -11.82
C ILE A 46 5.22 -5.19 -11.54
N ASN A 47 6.42 -5.27 -12.10
CA ASN A 47 7.20 -6.51 -12.07
C ASN A 47 8.01 -6.70 -10.78
N ASP A 48 8.33 -5.62 -10.09
CA ASP A 48 9.13 -5.62 -8.86
C ASP A 48 8.73 -4.41 -7.99
N PRO A 49 7.56 -4.49 -7.33
CA PRO A 49 7.02 -3.39 -6.54
C PRO A 49 7.81 -3.21 -5.25
N SER A 50 8.14 -1.96 -4.93
CA SER A 50 8.81 -1.57 -3.68
C SER A 50 7.94 -0.67 -2.80
N ILE A 51 6.91 -0.05 -3.39
CA ILE A 51 5.98 0.84 -2.72
C ILE A 51 4.55 0.39 -3.04
N PHE A 52 3.71 0.31 -2.02
CA PHE A 52 2.28 0.01 -2.15
C PHE A 52 1.45 1.16 -1.58
N VAL A 53 0.36 1.52 -2.26
CA VAL A 53 -0.63 2.49 -1.79
C VAL A 53 -1.94 1.75 -1.56
N ILE A 54 -2.45 1.88 -0.33
CA ILE A 54 -3.65 1.20 0.17
C ILE A 54 -4.75 2.23 0.41
N PHE A 55 -5.99 1.90 0.04
CA PHE A 55 -7.11 2.86 0.06
C PHE A 55 -8.18 2.54 1.11
N GLN A 56 -8.19 1.32 1.66
CA GLN A 56 -9.17 0.92 2.67
C GLN A 56 -8.52 0.75 4.05
N ASP A 57 -9.18 1.27 5.08
CA ASP A 57 -8.63 1.26 6.45
C ASP A 57 -8.54 -0.15 7.05
N ASN A 58 -9.38 -1.08 6.59
CA ASN A 58 -9.41 -2.46 7.06
C ASN A 58 -8.34 -3.36 6.40
N GLN A 59 -7.53 -2.84 5.47
CA GLN A 59 -6.49 -3.60 4.77
C GLN A 59 -5.13 -3.59 5.48
N HIS A 60 -5.00 -2.97 6.65
CA HIS A 60 -3.72 -2.90 7.38
C HIS A 60 -3.88 -3.20 8.88
N TYR A 61 -2.95 -3.99 9.40
CA TYR A 61 -2.84 -4.31 10.82
C TYR A 61 -1.42 -3.96 11.32
N PRO A 62 -1.25 -2.86 12.08
CA PRO A 62 0.05 -2.47 12.63
C PRO A 62 0.46 -3.46 13.73
N GLU A 63 1.35 -4.39 13.39
CA GLU A 63 1.72 -5.49 14.27
C GLU A 63 2.79 -5.08 15.29
N TYR A 64 3.75 -4.26 14.85
CA TYR A 64 4.85 -3.79 15.71
C TYR A 64 5.16 -2.31 15.49
N LEU A 65 5.62 -1.65 16.55
CA LEU A 65 6.21 -0.31 16.50
C LEU A 65 7.69 -0.41 16.89
N VAL A 66 8.58 -0.31 15.90
CA VAL A 66 10.03 -0.38 16.07
C VAL A 66 10.57 1.03 16.37
N SER A 67 11.42 1.14 17.40
CA SER A 67 12.11 2.38 17.75
C SER A 67 13.61 2.24 17.49
N PHE A 68 14.18 3.14 16.70
CA PHE A 68 15.59 3.17 16.35
C PHE A 68 16.29 4.31 17.09
N LYS A 69 17.48 4.02 17.59
CA LYS A 69 18.38 5.01 18.17
C LYS A 69 19.56 5.21 17.23
N GLN A 70 19.79 6.44 16.78
CA GLN A 70 21.07 6.74 16.12
C GLN A 70 22.18 6.71 17.16
N ARG A 71 23.24 5.95 16.87
CA ARG A 71 24.50 6.08 17.59
C ARG A 71 25.13 7.41 17.19
N LYS A 72 25.57 8.18 18.19
CA LYS A 72 26.39 9.37 17.96
C LYS A 72 27.77 8.97 17.47
#